data_AF-A0A6N6PB52-F1
#
_entry.id   AF-A0A6N6PB52-F1
#
_cell.length_a   1.000
_cell.length_b   1.000
_cell.length_c   1.000
_cell.angle_alpha   90.00
_cell.angle_beta   90.00
_cell.angle_gamma   90.00
#
_symmetry.space_group_name_H-M   'P 1'
#
loop_
_entity.id
_entity.type
_entity.pdbx_description
1 polymer ?
#
loop_
_entity_poly.entity_id
_entity_poly.type
_entity_poly.pdbx_seq_one_letter_code
_entity_poly.pdbx_strand_id
1 'polypeptide(L)'
;MSARWPKGGRLAEHAGMKNFLASTLCAALLAAGSPAADTPGNALGAHKPRPGAKKVQLAARAPVAGQPFDDREIELYLEAEGRKLLAANRVKKLTFDRANCPLRLAEPAGEKLTWPVVAARAEAATLVLGEFFREGKSKETHFLVAAGAFVIGEGGVCVTSQHVARERGSRGLVAMTRDGRVFPVREVLAADPHNDLLIFQLDLPPDEKLPALPLALAPAPVGSAVVVMSHPDDRFYLLTTGTVARHTIWREAAGDQAFMAITADFAKGSSGCPVLDERGAVVGIVNNTESIYYDDDGKKKQMDLQMVVKNTTPAWLVRKMVTAP
;
A
#
# COMPACT_ATOMS: atom_id res chain seq x y z
N MET A 1 23.03 -52.78 15.25
CA MET A 1 22.05 -53.42 16.15
C MET A 1 20.99 -52.40 16.52
N SER A 2 19.74 -52.69 16.18
CA SER A 2 18.55 -51.84 16.31
C SER A 2 17.94 -51.88 17.71
N ALA A 3 17.44 -50.75 18.22
CA ALA A 3 16.46 -50.71 19.33
C ALA A 3 15.44 -49.61 18.99
N ARG A 4 14.26 -49.94 18.45
CA ARG A 4 12.99 -50.39 19.08
C ARG A 4 12.28 -49.32 19.93
N TRP A 5 11.20 -48.81 19.35
CA TRP A 5 10.04 -48.15 19.98
C TRP A 5 9.28 -49.08 20.94
N PRO A 6 8.52 -48.54 21.91
CA PRO A 6 7.33 -49.17 22.47
C PRO A 6 6.01 -48.60 21.92
N LYS A 7 5.02 -49.49 21.76
CA LYS A 7 3.64 -49.26 21.30
C LYS A 7 2.68 -49.03 22.48
N GLY A 8 1.81 -48.01 22.37
CA GLY A 8 0.34 -48.10 22.44
C GLY A 8 -0.43 -48.48 23.74
N GLY A 9 -1.42 -47.64 24.07
CA GLY A 9 -2.64 -47.92 24.87
C GLY A 9 -2.82 -46.95 26.05
N ARG A 10 -3.97 -46.32 26.36
CA ARG A 10 -5.37 -46.44 25.90
C ARG A 10 -6.15 -45.16 26.31
N LEU A 11 -7.27 -44.93 25.63
CA LEU A 11 -8.27 -43.85 25.80
C LEU A 11 -8.87 -43.72 27.21
N ALA A 12 -9.24 -42.48 27.57
CA ALA A 12 -10.41 -42.19 28.39
C ALA A 12 -11.08 -40.90 27.90
N GLU A 13 -12.28 -41.03 27.36
CA GLU A 13 -13.24 -39.94 27.14
C GLU A 13 -13.76 -39.41 28.48
N HIS A 14 -14.03 -38.10 28.54
CA HIS A 14 -15.18 -37.63 29.31
C HIS A 14 -15.86 -36.46 28.59
N ALA A 15 -17.14 -36.69 28.30
CA ALA A 15 -18.07 -35.79 27.65
C ALA A 15 -18.40 -34.55 28.51
N GLY A 16 -18.74 -33.44 27.84
CA GLY A 16 -19.21 -32.21 28.48
C GLY A 16 -19.59 -31.12 27.49
N MET A 17 -20.50 -31.43 26.58
CA MET A 17 -21.10 -30.48 25.65
C MET A 17 -22.12 -29.60 26.39
N LYS A 18 -22.08 -28.27 26.23
CA LYS A 18 -23.21 -27.45 25.70
C LYS A 18 -23.04 -25.93 25.92
N ASN A 19 -23.46 -25.23 24.86
CA ASN A 19 -23.88 -23.83 24.75
C ASN A 19 -22.75 -22.78 24.63
N PHE A 20 -22.60 -22.20 23.44
CA PHE A 20 -22.88 -20.77 23.28
C PHE A 20 -23.26 -20.45 21.82
N LEU A 21 -24.26 -19.58 21.71
CA LEU A 21 -25.03 -19.27 20.52
C LEU A 21 -24.22 -18.62 19.38
N ALA A 22 -24.74 -18.85 18.17
CA ALA A 22 -24.51 -18.01 16.99
C ALA A 22 -24.69 -16.51 17.31
N SER A 23 -23.78 -15.68 16.81
CA SER A 23 -24.08 -14.27 16.52
C SER A 23 -23.34 -13.79 15.28
N THR A 24 -24.13 -13.66 14.22
CA THR A 24 -23.94 -12.75 13.10
C THR A 24 -24.11 -11.31 13.60
N LEU A 25 -23.52 -10.34 12.88
CA LEU A 25 -23.50 -8.88 13.10
C LEU A 25 -22.44 -8.34 14.09
N CYS A 26 -21.52 -7.50 13.60
CA CYS A 26 -21.78 -6.05 13.60
C CYS A 26 -20.77 -5.26 12.75
N ALA A 27 -21.30 -4.45 11.86
CA ALA A 27 -20.61 -3.27 11.35
C ALA A 27 -20.75 -2.13 12.37
N ALA A 28 -19.67 -1.34 12.52
CA ALA A 28 -19.64 0.07 12.93
C ALA A 28 -20.08 0.47 14.34
N LEU A 29 -19.12 1.00 15.13
CA LEU A 29 -19.26 2.26 15.85
C LEU A 29 -17.88 2.74 16.35
N LEU A 30 -17.38 3.79 15.68
CA LEU A 30 -16.53 4.82 16.28
C LEU A 30 -17.47 5.74 17.08
N ALA A 31 -17.16 5.93 18.36
CA ALA A 31 -17.30 7.15 19.17
C ALA A 31 -17.61 6.81 20.64
N ALA A 32 -16.58 6.82 21.49
CA ALA A 32 -16.64 7.28 22.86
C ALA A 32 -15.22 7.65 23.30
N GLY A 33 -15.10 8.80 23.96
CA GLY A 33 -13.86 9.53 24.13
C GLY A 33 -12.79 8.84 24.98
N SER A 34 -11.55 9.29 24.76
CA SER A 34 -10.39 9.00 25.58
C SER A 34 -10.61 9.32 27.06
N PRO A 35 -9.87 8.65 27.95
CA PRO A 35 -9.08 9.33 28.95
C PRO A 35 -7.63 9.36 28.47
N ALA A 36 -7.06 10.55 28.44
CA ALA A 36 -5.65 10.78 28.19
C ALA A 36 -4.81 10.02 29.24
N ALA A 37 -3.84 9.24 28.76
CA ALA A 37 -2.77 8.70 29.58
C ALA A 37 -1.44 9.21 29.01
N ASP A 38 -0.86 10.15 29.73
CA ASP A 38 0.47 10.71 29.52
C ASP A 38 1.53 9.60 29.43
N THR A 39 2.40 9.69 28.42
CA THR A 39 3.75 9.09 28.50
C THR A 39 4.74 9.99 27.78
N PRO A 40 5.97 10.16 28.30
CA PRO A 40 6.84 11.28 27.96
C PRO A 40 7.44 11.12 26.57
N GLY A 41 7.34 12.19 25.78
CA GLY A 41 7.97 12.30 24.47
C GLY A 41 9.49 12.39 24.60
N ASN A 42 10.20 11.45 23.98
CA ASN A 42 11.62 11.59 23.72
C ASN A 42 11.77 12.41 22.44
N ALA A 43 12.00 13.71 22.61
CA ALA A 43 12.16 14.68 21.55
C ALA A 43 13.55 14.56 20.92
N LEU A 44 13.63 13.93 19.74
CA LEU A 44 14.74 14.14 18.82
C LEU A 44 14.43 15.35 17.94
N GLY A 45 14.97 16.51 18.36
CA GLY A 45 15.43 17.54 17.44
C GLY A 45 14.39 18.29 16.60
N ALA A 46 13.24 18.66 17.15
CA ALA A 46 12.51 19.79 16.58
C ALA A 46 13.39 21.04 16.72
N HIS A 47 13.98 21.52 15.63
CA HIS A 47 14.59 22.84 15.57
C HIS A 47 13.52 23.83 16.10
N LYS A 48 13.72 24.38 17.30
CA LYS A 48 12.84 25.42 17.82
C LYS A 48 12.77 26.52 16.76
N PRO A 49 11.59 26.86 16.23
CA PRO A 49 11.48 27.95 15.27
C PRO A 49 12.05 29.19 15.92
N ARG A 50 12.94 29.91 15.22
CA ARG A 50 13.51 31.14 15.73
C ARG A 50 12.37 32.07 16.15
N PRO A 51 12.39 32.66 17.37
CA PRO A 51 11.35 33.59 17.77
C PRO A 51 11.27 34.73 16.75
N GLY A 52 10.11 34.87 16.10
CA GLY A 52 9.87 35.82 15.00
C GLY A 52 9.82 35.23 13.59
N ALA A 53 10.05 33.92 13.41
CA ALA A 53 9.81 33.27 12.13
C ALA A 53 8.31 33.29 11.80
N LYS A 54 7.89 34.16 10.87
CA LYS A 54 6.55 34.09 10.29
C LYS A 54 6.34 32.67 9.76
N LYS A 55 5.19 32.03 10.06
CA LYS A 55 4.77 30.81 9.36
C LYS A 55 4.78 31.14 7.88
N VAL A 56 5.77 30.65 7.14
CA VAL A 56 5.79 30.79 5.68
C VAL A 56 4.62 29.97 5.18
N GLN A 57 3.62 30.64 4.63
CA GLN A 57 2.51 29.96 3.97
C GLN A 57 3.08 29.36 2.68
N LEU A 58 3.28 28.04 2.68
CA LEU A 58 3.75 27.34 1.49
C LEU A 58 2.69 27.39 0.40
N ALA A 59 3.13 27.63 -0.84
CA ALA A 59 2.26 27.63 -2.00
C ALA A 59 2.21 26.23 -2.60
N ALA A 60 1.03 25.79 -3.01
CA ALA A 60 0.88 24.58 -3.80
C ALA A 60 1.68 24.70 -5.11
N ARG A 61 2.60 23.76 -5.36
CA ARG A 61 3.43 23.74 -6.57
C ARG A 61 3.48 22.33 -7.14
N ALA A 62 3.32 22.22 -8.46
CA ALA A 62 3.50 20.96 -9.17
C ALA A 62 4.95 20.46 -9.00
N PRO A 63 5.15 19.18 -8.65
CA PRO A 63 6.49 18.61 -8.59
C PRO A 63 7.13 18.59 -9.97
N VAL A 64 8.43 18.90 -10.04
CA VAL A 64 9.21 18.83 -11.28
C VAL A 64 10.11 17.60 -11.22
N ALA A 65 10.05 16.75 -12.25
CA ALA A 65 10.88 15.56 -12.33
C ALA A 65 12.37 15.92 -12.28
N GLY A 66 13.16 15.18 -11.48
CA GLY A 66 14.60 15.40 -11.33
C GLY A 66 15.01 16.65 -10.54
N GLN A 67 14.06 17.45 -10.03
CA GLN A 67 14.35 18.57 -9.13
C GLN A 67 13.96 18.23 -7.69
N PRO A 68 14.69 18.74 -6.68
CA PRO A 68 14.23 18.71 -5.30
C PRO A 68 12.85 19.39 -5.15
N PHE A 69 12.00 18.84 -4.29
CA PHE A 69 10.69 19.41 -3.96
C PHE A 69 10.47 19.37 -2.43
N ASP A 70 9.58 20.22 -1.93
CA ASP A 70 9.10 20.15 -0.54
C ASP A 70 7.89 19.20 -0.52
N ASP A 71 7.95 18.15 0.28
CA ASP A 71 6.87 17.15 0.39
C ASP A 71 5.51 17.80 0.73
N ARG A 72 5.51 18.88 1.52
CA ARG A 72 4.29 19.61 1.86
C ARG A 72 3.70 20.37 0.67
N GLU A 73 4.54 20.82 -0.27
CA GLU A 73 4.05 21.43 -1.50
C GLU A 73 3.31 20.40 -2.37
N ILE A 74 3.77 19.14 -2.36
CA ILE A 74 3.10 18.02 -3.04
C ILE A 74 1.72 17.75 -2.44
N GLU A 75 1.62 17.62 -1.12
CA GLU A 75 0.34 17.40 -0.44
C GLU A 75 -0.66 18.52 -0.75
N LEU A 76 -0.24 19.78 -0.58
CA LEU A 76 -1.07 20.95 -0.83
C LEU A 76 -1.50 21.04 -2.29
N TYR A 77 -0.60 20.71 -3.21
CA TYR A 77 -0.89 20.73 -4.64
C TYR A 77 -1.87 19.63 -5.04
N LEU A 78 -1.66 18.40 -4.57
CA LEU A 78 -2.57 17.29 -4.84
C LEU A 78 -3.96 17.56 -4.27
N GLU A 79 -4.05 18.10 -3.04
CA GLU A 79 -5.33 18.50 -2.46
C GLU A 79 -6.01 19.59 -3.32
N ALA A 80 -5.27 20.63 -3.71
CA ALA A 80 -5.82 21.74 -4.49
C ALA A 80 -6.38 21.27 -5.84
N GLU A 81 -5.64 20.47 -6.60
CA GLU A 81 -6.11 19.91 -7.88
C GLU A 81 -7.24 18.89 -7.69
N GLY A 82 -7.14 18.04 -6.67
CA GLY A 82 -8.18 17.08 -6.32
C GLY A 82 -9.51 17.79 -5.99
N ARG A 83 -9.47 18.91 -5.27
CA ARG A 83 -10.67 19.69 -4.94
C ARG A 83 -11.33 20.30 -6.18
N LYS A 84 -10.56 20.69 -7.20
CA LYS A 84 -11.12 21.12 -8.50
C LYS A 84 -11.88 19.97 -9.17
N LEU A 85 -11.30 18.77 -9.18
CA LEU A 85 -11.95 17.57 -9.74
C LEU A 85 -13.21 17.18 -8.97
N LEU A 86 -13.18 17.28 -7.63
CA LEU A 86 -14.33 17.03 -6.77
C LEU A 86 -15.45 18.05 -7.03
N ALA A 87 -15.12 19.34 -7.12
CA ALA A 87 -16.08 20.40 -7.44
C ALA A 87 -16.70 20.23 -8.83
N ALA A 88 -15.95 19.68 -9.79
CA ALA A 88 -16.42 19.30 -11.12
C ALA A 88 -17.20 17.95 -11.14
N ASN A 89 -17.47 17.34 -9.99
CA ASN A 89 -18.17 16.05 -9.85
C ASN A 89 -17.50 14.88 -10.62
N ARG A 90 -16.17 14.95 -10.79
CA ARG A 90 -15.38 13.89 -11.45
C ARG A 90 -14.88 12.84 -10.48
N VAL A 91 -14.76 13.17 -9.19
CA VAL A 91 -14.43 12.22 -8.13
C VAL A 91 -15.69 11.52 -7.65
N LYS A 92 -15.75 10.19 -7.79
CA LYS A 92 -16.92 9.38 -7.47
C LYS A 92 -16.58 8.27 -6.49
N LYS A 93 -17.59 7.89 -5.70
CA LYS A 93 -17.49 6.73 -4.81
C LYS A 93 -17.29 5.47 -5.64
N LEU A 94 -16.32 4.66 -5.26
CA LEU A 94 -15.98 3.41 -5.94
C LEU A 94 -16.84 2.25 -5.43
N THR A 95 -17.07 1.26 -6.31
CA THR A 95 -17.65 -0.04 -5.98
C THR A 95 -16.64 -1.14 -6.26
N PHE A 96 -16.81 -2.32 -5.67
CA PHE A 96 -15.78 -3.38 -5.64
C PHE A 96 -16.37 -4.72 -6.07
N ASP A 97 -17.11 -4.72 -7.18
CA ASP A 97 -18.00 -5.83 -7.56
C ASP A 97 -17.33 -6.85 -8.49
N ARG A 98 -16.14 -6.55 -9.01
CA ARG A 98 -15.42 -7.38 -9.98
C ARG A 98 -14.20 -8.02 -9.33
N ALA A 99 -13.97 -9.31 -9.57
CA ALA A 99 -12.79 -10.04 -9.12
C ALA A 99 -11.68 -10.14 -10.18
N ASN A 100 -12.02 -9.94 -11.45
CA ASN A 100 -11.09 -10.02 -12.57
C ASN A 100 -11.37 -8.93 -13.62
N CYS A 101 -10.37 -8.66 -14.45
CA CYS A 101 -10.48 -7.70 -15.55
C CYS A 101 -9.73 -8.16 -16.81
N PRO A 102 -10.30 -7.93 -18.01
CA PRO A 102 -9.58 -8.15 -19.25
C PRO A 102 -8.51 -7.07 -19.43
N LEU A 103 -7.25 -7.47 -19.53
CA LEU A 103 -6.14 -6.54 -19.69
C LEU A 103 -4.96 -7.22 -20.40
N ARG A 104 -4.36 -6.50 -21.36
CA ARG A 104 -3.07 -6.88 -21.92
C ARG A 104 -1.95 -6.24 -21.11
N LEU A 105 -1.16 -7.06 -20.43
CA LEU A 105 0.01 -6.63 -19.67
C LEU A 105 1.23 -6.41 -20.57
N ALA A 106 2.08 -5.45 -20.21
CA ALA A 106 3.40 -5.30 -20.82
C ALA A 106 4.33 -6.43 -20.37
N GLU A 107 5.22 -6.83 -21.29
CA GLU A 107 6.23 -7.85 -21.00
C GLU A 107 7.48 -7.23 -20.36
N PRO A 108 8.10 -7.90 -19.36
CA PRO A 108 9.38 -7.50 -18.79
C PRO A 108 10.52 -7.41 -19.80
N ALA A 109 11.57 -6.65 -19.46
CA ALA A 109 12.79 -6.63 -20.25
C ALA A 109 13.49 -8.01 -20.25
N GLY A 110 13.93 -8.44 -21.44
CA GLY A 110 14.70 -9.68 -21.61
C GLY A 110 16.11 -9.64 -21.02
N GLU A 111 16.65 -8.43 -20.79
CA GLU A 111 17.97 -8.20 -20.21
C GLU A 111 17.88 -7.41 -18.90
N LYS A 112 18.95 -7.48 -18.09
CA LYS A 112 19.07 -6.69 -16.86
C LYS A 112 19.30 -5.23 -17.22
N LEU A 113 18.65 -4.33 -16.48
CA LEU A 113 18.80 -2.89 -16.59
C LEU A 113 19.71 -2.38 -15.47
N THR A 114 20.24 -1.17 -15.63
CA THR A 114 20.96 -0.50 -14.54
C THR A 114 19.96 0.06 -13.52
N TRP A 115 20.36 0.13 -12.25
CA TRP A 115 19.48 0.66 -11.19
C TRP A 115 18.97 2.07 -11.45
N PRO A 116 19.75 3.03 -11.98
CA PRO A 116 19.22 4.35 -12.35
C PRO A 116 18.08 4.27 -13.38
N VAL A 117 18.16 3.35 -14.34
CA VAL A 117 17.09 3.17 -15.34
C VAL A 117 15.84 2.56 -14.69
N VAL A 118 16.01 1.56 -13.83
CA VAL A 118 14.89 0.96 -13.08
C VAL A 118 14.24 2.02 -12.17
N ALA A 119 15.04 2.80 -11.45
CA ALA A 119 14.57 3.86 -10.57
C ALA A 119 13.78 4.94 -11.33
N ALA A 120 14.28 5.41 -12.47
CA ALA A 120 13.58 6.40 -13.29
C ALA A 120 12.23 5.87 -13.82
N ARG A 121 12.17 4.60 -14.23
CA ARG A 121 10.91 3.96 -14.65
C ARG A 121 9.94 3.82 -13.48
N ALA A 122 10.43 3.39 -12.32
CA ALA A 122 9.62 3.26 -11.11
C ALA A 122 9.07 4.63 -10.67
N GLU A 123 9.90 5.66 -10.63
CA GLU A 123 9.51 7.02 -10.27
C GLU A 123 8.43 7.57 -11.22
N ALA A 124 8.59 7.37 -12.53
CA ALA A 124 7.65 7.87 -13.54
C ALA A 124 6.28 7.17 -13.51
N ALA A 125 6.23 5.90 -13.07
CA ALA A 125 5.02 5.09 -13.05
C ALA A 125 4.35 5.00 -11.66
N THR A 126 5.03 5.41 -10.59
CA THR A 126 4.49 5.43 -9.23
C THR A 126 3.65 6.68 -9.02
N LEU A 127 2.50 6.51 -8.37
CA LEU A 127 1.49 7.54 -8.16
C LEU A 127 1.30 7.79 -6.67
N VAL A 128 1.11 9.06 -6.31
CA VAL A 128 0.62 9.46 -4.97
C VAL A 128 -0.91 9.41 -4.99
N LEU A 129 -1.53 8.66 -4.09
CA LEU A 129 -2.98 8.58 -3.97
C LEU A 129 -3.51 9.57 -2.92
N GLY A 130 -4.52 10.32 -3.30
CA GLY A 130 -5.31 11.17 -2.42
C GLY A 130 -6.74 10.65 -2.29
N GLU A 131 -7.29 10.67 -1.09
CA GLU A 131 -8.66 10.26 -0.81
C GLU A 131 -9.49 11.42 -0.28
N PHE A 132 -10.71 11.54 -0.81
CA PHE A 132 -11.74 12.36 -0.20
C PHE A 132 -12.66 11.49 0.65
N PHE A 133 -12.92 11.90 1.88
CA PHE A 133 -13.78 11.14 2.80
C PHE A 133 -14.62 12.06 3.68
N ARG A 134 -15.61 11.49 4.36
CA ARG A 134 -16.43 12.17 5.36
C ARG A 134 -16.45 11.38 6.65
N GLU A 135 -16.23 12.08 7.76
CA GLU A 135 -16.29 11.47 9.08
C GLU A 135 -17.73 11.38 9.60
N GLY A 136 -18.16 10.15 9.91
CA GLY A 136 -19.47 9.89 10.50
C GLY A 136 -20.63 10.49 9.72
N LYS A 137 -21.37 11.42 10.35
CA LYS A 137 -22.51 12.13 9.74
C LYS A 137 -22.15 13.54 9.24
N SER A 138 -20.87 13.92 9.27
CA SER A 138 -20.42 15.23 8.80
C SER A 138 -20.77 15.44 7.33
N LYS A 139 -21.10 16.68 6.97
CA LYS A 139 -21.24 17.11 5.57
C LYS A 139 -19.92 17.60 4.99
N GLU A 140 -18.94 17.89 5.84
CA GLU A 140 -17.61 18.32 5.44
C GLU A 140 -16.87 17.16 4.76
N THR A 141 -16.24 17.45 3.63
CA THR A 141 -15.40 16.50 2.92
C THR A 141 -13.94 16.84 3.20
N HIS A 142 -13.28 15.94 3.89
CA HIS A 142 -11.86 16.01 4.19
C HIS A 142 -11.05 15.40 3.06
N PHE A 143 -9.76 15.72 3.05
CA PHE A 143 -8.79 15.18 2.13
C PHE A 143 -7.60 14.65 2.93
N LEU A 144 -7.08 13.48 2.54
CA LEU A 144 -5.83 12.97 3.04
C LEU A 144 -5.03 12.38 1.88
N VAL A 145 -3.70 12.39 2.02
CA VAL A 145 -2.84 11.53 1.20
C VAL A 145 -2.90 10.14 1.79
N ALA A 146 -3.37 9.18 0.99
CA ALA A 146 -3.77 7.86 1.47
C ALA A 146 -2.60 6.87 1.45
N ALA A 147 -1.98 6.69 0.28
CA ALA A 147 -0.83 5.81 0.06
C ALA A 147 -0.27 6.00 -1.35
N GLY A 148 0.25 4.93 -1.98
CA GLY A 148 0.66 4.95 -3.37
C GLY A 148 -0.03 3.91 -4.25
N ALA A 149 0.27 4.02 -5.54
CA ALA A 149 -0.15 3.09 -6.58
C ALA A 149 0.90 3.07 -7.69
N PHE A 150 0.76 2.19 -8.67
CA PHE A 150 1.55 2.25 -9.88
C PHE A 150 0.77 1.82 -11.11
N VAL A 151 1.17 2.35 -12.26
CA VAL A 151 0.55 2.08 -13.56
C VAL A 151 1.05 0.74 -14.11
N ILE A 152 0.14 -0.12 -14.56
CA ILE A 152 0.42 -1.40 -15.23
C ILE A 152 -0.09 -1.45 -16.68
N GLY A 153 -0.88 -0.47 -17.11
CA GLY A 153 -1.32 -0.31 -18.49
C GLY A 153 -1.36 1.16 -18.90
N GLU A 154 -0.80 1.48 -20.08
CA GLU A 154 -0.55 2.86 -20.53
C GLU A 154 -1.80 3.75 -20.55
N GLY A 155 -2.98 3.16 -20.74
CA GLY A 155 -4.26 3.87 -20.67
C GLY A 155 -4.72 4.24 -19.26
N GLY A 156 -3.86 4.14 -18.24
CA GLY A 156 -4.17 4.53 -16.86
C GLY A 156 -4.69 3.39 -15.98
N VAL A 157 -4.41 2.14 -16.33
CA VAL A 157 -4.74 0.98 -15.49
C VAL A 157 -3.66 0.86 -14.42
N CYS A 158 -4.08 0.83 -13.15
CA CYS A 158 -3.19 0.94 -12.00
C CYS A 158 -3.47 -0.14 -10.96
N VAL A 159 -2.47 -0.40 -10.10
CA VAL A 159 -2.54 -1.31 -8.96
C VAL A 159 -2.28 -0.55 -7.67
N THR A 160 -3.00 -0.89 -6.61
CA THR A 160 -2.74 -0.46 -5.22
C THR A 160 -3.20 -1.53 -4.24
N SER A 161 -3.02 -1.27 -2.94
CA SER A 161 -3.61 -2.07 -1.86
C SER A 161 -5.09 -1.77 -1.70
N GLN A 162 -5.91 -2.79 -1.44
CA GLN A 162 -7.35 -2.60 -1.34
C GLN A 162 -7.75 -1.73 -0.14
N HIS A 163 -7.09 -1.86 1.00
CA HIS A 163 -7.40 -1.08 2.20
C HIS A 163 -7.26 0.44 1.98
N VAL A 164 -6.41 0.87 1.04
CA VAL A 164 -6.21 2.28 0.66
C VAL A 164 -7.48 2.92 0.09
N ALA A 165 -8.36 2.12 -0.53
CA ALA A 165 -9.56 2.65 -1.20
C ALA A 165 -10.88 2.30 -0.48
N ARG A 166 -10.81 1.62 0.67
CA ARG A 166 -11.99 1.05 1.35
C ARG A 166 -12.37 1.75 2.66
N GLU A 167 -11.90 2.98 2.86
CA GLU A 167 -12.27 3.72 4.05
C GLU A 167 -13.77 4.00 4.14
N ARG A 168 -14.29 3.89 5.36
CA ARG A 168 -15.68 4.24 5.63
C ARG A 168 -15.86 5.74 5.48
N GLY A 169 -16.80 6.13 4.62
CA GLY A 169 -17.03 7.53 4.30
C GLY A 169 -16.28 8.01 3.06
N SER A 170 -15.52 7.12 2.39
CA SER A 170 -14.88 7.40 1.11
C SER A 170 -15.86 7.99 0.09
N ARG A 171 -15.39 9.04 -0.57
CA ARG A 171 -16.07 9.79 -1.63
C ARG A 171 -15.43 9.54 -2.99
N GLY A 172 -14.27 8.89 -3.02
CA GLY A 172 -13.49 8.64 -4.22
C GLY A 172 -12.05 9.09 -4.07
N LEU A 173 -11.22 8.63 -5.00
CA LEU A 173 -9.78 8.82 -5.00
C LEU A 173 -9.34 9.68 -6.19
N VAL A 174 -8.21 10.33 -6.02
CA VAL A 174 -7.41 10.96 -7.07
C VAL A 174 -6.00 10.39 -7.03
N ALA A 175 -5.32 10.39 -8.17
CA ALA A 175 -3.93 9.95 -8.28
C ALA A 175 -3.09 11.05 -8.92
N MET A 176 -1.91 11.33 -8.37
CA MET A 176 -0.95 12.25 -8.92
C MET A 176 0.25 11.51 -9.50
N THR A 177 0.61 11.85 -10.74
CA THR A 177 1.84 11.41 -11.39
C THR A 177 3.04 12.21 -10.91
N ARG A 178 4.26 11.71 -11.15
CA ARG A 178 5.50 12.39 -10.75
C ARG A 178 5.67 13.80 -11.33
N ASP A 179 5.08 14.05 -12.50
CA ASP A 179 5.08 15.33 -13.19
C ASP A 179 3.90 16.24 -12.82
N GLY A 180 3.15 15.90 -11.77
CA GLY A 180 2.13 16.77 -11.17
C GLY A 180 0.78 16.78 -11.89
N ARG A 181 0.51 15.83 -12.81
CA ARG A 181 -0.82 15.66 -13.36
C ARG A 181 -1.68 14.88 -12.38
N VAL A 182 -2.92 15.34 -12.16
CA VAL A 182 -3.85 14.76 -11.20
C VAL A 182 -5.09 14.24 -11.93
N PHE A 183 -5.37 12.95 -11.75
CA PHE A 183 -6.48 12.26 -12.40
C PHE A 183 -7.43 11.66 -11.36
N PRO A 184 -8.76 11.72 -11.54
CA PRO A 184 -9.67 10.99 -10.68
C PRO A 184 -9.65 9.51 -11.03
N VAL A 185 -9.85 8.65 -10.02
CA VAL A 185 -10.12 7.23 -10.25
C VAL A 185 -11.53 7.08 -10.82
N ARG A 186 -11.62 6.51 -12.03
CA ARG A 186 -12.87 6.33 -12.77
C ARG A 186 -13.71 5.19 -12.20
N GLU A 187 -13.08 4.02 -12.07
CA GLU A 187 -13.73 2.78 -11.63
C GLU A 187 -12.70 1.77 -11.11
N VAL A 188 -13.18 0.80 -10.34
CA VAL A 188 -12.43 -0.41 -9.99
C VAL A 188 -12.63 -1.45 -11.09
N LEU A 189 -11.53 -1.98 -11.60
CA LEU A 189 -11.54 -3.03 -12.61
C LEU A 189 -11.58 -4.43 -11.99
N ALA A 190 -10.84 -4.63 -10.90
CA ALA A 190 -10.83 -5.88 -10.14
C ALA A 190 -10.41 -5.62 -8.70
N ALA A 191 -10.97 -6.36 -7.75
CA ALA A 191 -10.62 -6.32 -6.33
C ALA A 191 -10.42 -7.74 -5.81
N ASP A 192 -9.37 -7.93 -5.02
CA ASP A 192 -9.11 -9.15 -4.27
C ASP A 192 -8.94 -8.78 -2.78
N PRO A 193 -10.05 -8.80 -2.01
CA PRO A 193 -10.01 -8.51 -0.58
C PRO A 193 -9.14 -9.47 0.22
N HIS A 194 -8.98 -10.70 -0.25
CA HIS A 194 -8.25 -11.74 0.47
C HIS A 194 -6.75 -11.48 0.45
N ASN A 195 -6.23 -10.99 -0.67
CA ASN A 195 -4.81 -10.64 -0.83
C ASN A 195 -4.51 -9.13 -0.74
N ASP A 196 -5.52 -8.34 -0.35
CA ASP A 196 -5.45 -6.88 -0.24
C ASP A 196 -5.00 -6.19 -1.55
N LEU A 197 -5.56 -6.59 -2.70
CA LEU A 197 -5.22 -6.01 -4.01
C LEU A 197 -6.40 -5.30 -4.66
N LEU A 198 -6.08 -4.23 -5.38
CA LEU A 198 -7.03 -3.47 -6.18
C LEU A 198 -6.42 -3.09 -7.51
N ILE A 199 -7.14 -3.37 -8.61
CA ILE A 199 -6.86 -2.85 -9.94
C ILE A 199 -7.92 -1.81 -10.26
N PHE A 200 -7.51 -0.61 -10.65
CA PHE A 200 -8.42 0.50 -10.95
C PHE A 200 -8.00 1.23 -12.22
N GLN A 201 -8.93 2.02 -12.76
CA GLN A 201 -8.74 2.81 -13.97
C GLN A 201 -8.78 4.29 -13.64
N LEU A 202 -7.79 5.04 -14.13
CA LEU A 202 -7.81 6.51 -14.11
C LEU A 202 -8.68 7.08 -15.22
N ASP A 203 -9.28 8.24 -14.98
CA ASP A 203 -10.01 9.02 -15.98
C ASP A 203 -9.04 9.93 -16.76
N LEU A 204 -8.34 9.32 -17.73
CA LEU A 204 -7.40 10.02 -18.60
C LEU A 204 -8.11 10.68 -19.81
N PRO A 205 -7.58 11.81 -20.33
CA PRO A 205 -7.93 12.29 -21.65
C PRO A 205 -7.70 11.23 -22.76
N PRO A 206 -8.44 11.25 -23.88
CA PRO A 206 -8.42 10.19 -24.89
C PRO A 206 -7.06 9.78 -25.49
N ASP A 207 -6.09 10.70 -25.54
CA ASP A 207 -4.75 10.46 -26.11
C ASP A 207 -3.64 10.44 -25.04
N GLU A 208 -4.02 10.57 -23.77
CA GLU A 208 -3.09 10.60 -22.66
C GLU A 208 -2.61 9.19 -22.33
N LYS A 209 -1.30 9.06 -22.13
CA LYS A 209 -0.65 7.79 -21.79
C LYS A 209 0.29 7.98 -20.63
N LEU A 210 0.28 6.99 -19.73
CA LEU A 210 1.16 6.96 -18.58
C LEU A 210 2.25 5.89 -18.73
N PRO A 211 3.47 6.12 -18.22
CA PRO A 211 4.49 5.09 -18.15
C PRO A 211 3.98 3.90 -17.33
N ALA A 212 4.01 2.70 -17.90
CA ALA A 212 3.53 1.48 -17.25
C ALA A 212 4.68 0.55 -16.86
N LEU A 213 4.56 -0.12 -15.72
CA LEU A 213 5.49 -1.14 -15.26
C LEU A 213 4.99 -2.54 -15.65
N PRO A 214 5.85 -3.38 -16.27
CA PRO A 214 5.50 -4.78 -16.50
C PRO A 214 5.49 -5.54 -15.18
N LEU A 215 4.63 -6.55 -15.08
CA LEU A 215 4.63 -7.48 -13.93
C LEU A 215 5.60 -8.63 -14.19
N ALA A 216 6.34 -9.07 -13.18
CA ALA A 216 7.22 -10.22 -13.30
C ALA A 216 6.45 -11.48 -13.72
N LEU A 217 7.08 -12.33 -14.54
CA LEU A 217 6.48 -13.58 -15.06
C LEU A 217 6.56 -14.73 -14.06
N ALA A 218 7.48 -14.66 -13.11
CA ALA A 218 7.71 -15.67 -12.09
C ALA A 218 8.04 -15.01 -10.75
N PRO A 219 7.86 -15.72 -9.62
CA PRO A 219 8.32 -15.26 -8.32
C PRO A 219 9.84 -15.03 -8.31
N ALA A 220 10.28 -13.91 -7.73
CA ALA A 220 11.70 -13.62 -7.58
C ALA A 220 12.35 -14.53 -6.52
N PRO A 221 13.48 -15.20 -6.81
CA PRO A 221 14.20 -16.01 -5.82
C PRO A 221 14.66 -15.20 -4.60
N VAL A 222 14.81 -15.86 -3.44
CA VAL A 222 15.46 -15.27 -2.26
C VAL A 222 16.88 -14.81 -2.61
N GLY A 223 17.28 -13.64 -2.12
CA GLY A 223 18.56 -13.00 -2.45
C GLY A 223 18.54 -12.16 -3.74
N SER A 224 17.45 -12.22 -4.54
CA SER A 224 17.31 -11.34 -5.71
C SER A 224 17.27 -9.88 -5.27
N ALA A 225 18.03 -9.04 -5.95
CA ALA A 225 18.06 -7.61 -5.68
C ALA A 225 16.73 -6.95 -6.10
N VAL A 226 16.26 -6.03 -5.25
CA VAL A 226 15.01 -5.29 -5.47
C VAL A 226 15.18 -3.82 -5.14
N VAL A 227 14.35 -2.99 -5.76
CA VAL A 227 14.16 -1.59 -5.40
C VAL A 227 12.70 -1.30 -5.08
N VAL A 228 12.46 -0.35 -4.19
CA VAL A 228 11.13 0.11 -3.81
C VAL A 228 11.07 1.61 -4.05
N MET A 229 10.08 2.05 -4.82
CA MET A 229 9.75 3.46 -5.02
C MET A 229 8.47 3.74 -4.27
N SER A 230 8.52 4.50 -3.16
CA SER A 230 7.35 4.65 -2.28
C SER A 230 7.28 6.00 -1.55
N HIS A 231 6.30 6.13 -0.64
CA HIS A 231 5.96 7.39 0.06
C HIS A 231 5.93 7.21 1.59
N PRO A 232 7.01 6.74 2.23
CA PRO A 232 6.99 6.46 3.65
C PRO A 232 6.89 7.75 4.46
N ASP A 233 5.85 7.88 5.28
CA ASP A 233 5.62 9.05 6.15
C ASP A 233 5.71 10.36 5.34
N ASP A 234 4.96 10.41 4.24
CA ASP A 234 4.85 11.54 3.31
C ASP A 234 6.16 11.97 2.63
N ARG A 235 7.19 11.13 2.66
CA ARG A 235 8.44 11.33 1.90
C ARG A 235 8.23 10.84 0.48
N PHE A 236 7.72 11.71 -0.39
CA PHE A 236 7.30 11.28 -1.72
C PHE A 236 8.49 10.84 -2.57
N TYR A 237 8.24 9.83 -3.40
CA TYR A 237 9.22 9.25 -4.32
C TYR A 237 10.55 8.84 -3.67
N LEU A 238 10.51 8.31 -2.44
CA LEU A 238 11.69 7.76 -1.79
C LEU A 238 12.05 6.40 -2.40
N LEU A 239 13.25 6.32 -2.95
CA LEU A 239 13.85 5.07 -3.44
C LEU A 239 14.63 4.37 -2.32
N THR A 240 14.33 3.10 -2.08
CA THR A 240 15.12 2.22 -1.21
C THR A 240 15.49 0.95 -1.96
N THR A 241 16.57 0.29 -1.53
CA THR A 241 17.10 -0.92 -2.18
C THR A 241 17.29 -2.04 -1.18
N GLY A 242 17.17 -3.28 -1.64
CA GLY A 242 17.38 -4.44 -0.80
C GLY A 242 17.35 -5.73 -1.61
N THR A 243 16.96 -6.81 -0.96
CA THR A 243 16.83 -8.14 -1.56
C THR A 243 15.53 -8.80 -1.12
N VAL A 244 15.06 -9.78 -1.90
CA VAL A 244 14.04 -10.73 -1.45
C VAL A 244 14.59 -11.50 -0.25
N ALA A 245 13.93 -11.40 0.90
CA ALA A 245 14.34 -12.03 2.14
C ALA A 245 13.73 -13.43 2.32
N ARG A 246 12.43 -13.58 2.06
CA ARG A 246 11.73 -14.87 2.12
C ARG A 246 10.39 -14.83 1.39
N HIS A 247 9.88 -16.01 1.05
CA HIS A 247 8.48 -16.23 0.66
C HIS A 247 7.77 -17.00 1.78
N THR A 248 6.55 -16.60 2.09
CA THR A 248 5.80 -17.14 3.24
C THR A 248 4.32 -17.28 2.89
N ILE A 249 3.67 -18.27 3.51
CA ILE A 249 2.21 -18.39 3.52
C ILE A 249 1.71 -18.11 4.94
N TRP A 250 0.81 -17.14 5.08
CA TRP A 250 0.04 -16.93 6.29
C TRP A 250 -1.25 -17.73 6.22
N ARG A 251 -1.53 -18.50 7.27
CA ARG A 251 -2.69 -19.37 7.36
C ARG A 251 -3.76 -18.65 8.17
N GLU A 252 -4.81 -18.20 7.51
CA GLU A 252 -5.92 -17.52 8.16
C GLU A 252 -7.23 -18.30 7.99
N ALA A 253 -8.21 -18.01 8.85
CA ALA A 253 -9.53 -18.64 8.77
C ALA A 253 -10.24 -18.36 7.43
N ALA A 254 -9.94 -17.22 6.80
CA ALA A 254 -10.49 -16.84 5.49
C ALA A 254 -9.76 -17.50 4.30
N GLY A 255 -8.61 -18.14 4.54
CA GLY A 255 -7.79 -18.80 3.53
C GLY A 255 -6.30 -18.50 3.67
N ASP A 256 -5.49 -19.13 2.82
CA ASP A 256 -4.04 -18.93 2.79
C ASP A 256 -3.69 -17.64 2.03
N GLN A 257 -2.85 -16.79 2.61
CA GLN A 257 -2.33 -15.57 1.97
C GLN A 257 -0.83 -15.73 1.69
N ALA A 258 -0.39 -15.33 0.50
CA ALA A 258 1.02 -15.39 0.13
C ALA A 258 1.69 -14.03 0.33
N PHE A 259 2.86 -14.04 0.97
CA PHE A 259 3.69 -12.85 1.18
C PHE A 259 5.11 -13.08 0.69
N MET A 260 5.73 -12.02 0.21
CA MET A 260 7.15 -11.93 -0.06
C MET A 260 7.74 -10.84 0.84
N ALA A 261 8.66 -11.21 1.73
CA ALA A 261 9.36 -10.22 2.53
C ALA A 261 10.62 -9.73 1.82
N ILE A 262 10.96 -8.46 2.00
CA ILE A 262 12.16 -7.82 1.42
C ILE A 262 12.95 -7.10 2.50
N THR A 263 14.20 -6.74 2.19
CA THR A 263 15.05 -5.96 3.12
C THR A 263 14.99 -4.45 2.89
N ALA A 264 14.56 -4.02 1.69
CA ALA A 264 14.41 -2.60 1.36
C ALA A 264 13.42 -1.91 2.32
N ASP A 265 13.74 -0.69 2.73
CA ASP A 265 12.94 0.04 3.71
C ASP A 265 11.66 0.63 3.10
N PHE A 266 10.58 0.58 3.88
CA PHE A 266 9.34 1.31 3.66
C PHE A 266 8.60 1.49 4.99
N ALA A 267 7.59 2.34 5.02
CA ALA A 267 6.79 2.61 6.22
C ALA A 267 5.32 2.90 5.85
N LYS A 268 4.53 3.40 6.81
CA LYS A 268 3.16 3.89 6.53
C LYS A 268 3.18 4.87 5.35
N GLY A 269 2.13 4.87 4.53
CA GLY A 269 2.07 5.64 3.29
C GLY A 269 2.70 4.92 2.07
N SER A 270 3.53 3.89 2.28
CA SER A 270 4.09 3.10 1.17
C SER A 270 3.15 2.02 0.63
N SER A 271 2.00 1.73 1.27
CA SER A 271 1.08 0.68 0.82
C SER A 271 0.68 0.85 -0.64
N GLY A 272 0.63 -0.25 -1.40
CA GLY A 272 0.28 -0.23 -2.82
C GLY A 272 1.42 0.17 -3.78
N CYS A 273 2.56 0.64 -3.27
CA CYS A 273 3.71 1.00 -4.11
C CYS A 273 4.44 -0.23 -4.70
N PRO A 274 5.13 -0.07 -5.85
CA PRO A 274 5.77 -1.18 -6.54
C PRO A 274 7.12 -1.57 -5.92
N VAL A 275 7.41 -2.86 -5.97
CA VAL A 275 8.74 -3.44 -5.71
C VAL A 275 9.25 -4.05 -7.02
N LEU A 276 10.38 -3.57 -7.52
CA LEU A 276 10.90 -3.94 -8.83
C LEU A 276 12.19 -4.76 -8.73
N ASP A 277 12.38 -5.67 -9.67
CA ASP A 277 13.65 -6.36 -9.90
C ASP A 277 14.61 -5.59 -10.82
N GLU A 278 15.78 -6.17 -11.07
CA GLU A 278 16.81 -5.64 -11.97
C GLU A 278 16.41 -5.60 -13.45
N ARG A 279 15.26 -6.16 -13.84
CA ARG A 279 14.70 -6.08 -15.20
C ARG A 279 13.63 -4.99 -15.30
N GLY A 280 13.37 -4.28 -14.20
CA GLY A 280 12.33 -3.27 -14.10
C GLY A 280 10.92 -3.86 -14.08
N ALA A 281 10.77 -5.14 -13.71
CA ALA A 281 9.48 -5.77 -13.55
C ALA A 281 9.04 -5.74 -12.09
N VAL A 282 7.74 -5.53 -11.85
CA VAL A 282 7.18 -5.55 -10.51
C VAL A 282 7.11 -6.99 -10.01
N VAL A 283 7.80 -7.26 -8.91
CA VAL A 283 7.85 -8.57 -8.23
C VAL A 283 6.97 -8.61 -6.99
N GLY A 284 6.63 -7.45 -6.42
CA GLY A 284 5.74 -7.33 -5.27
C GLY A 284 5.10 -5.95 -5.16
N ILE A 285 4.11 -5.86 -4.28
CA ILE A 285 3.37 -4.65 -3.94
C ILE A 285 3.55 -4.44 -2.43
N VAL A 286 4.02 -3.27 -2.02
CA VAL A 286 4.21 -2.95 -0.60
C VAL A 286 2.90 -3.11 0.16
N ASN A 287 2.93 -3.84 1.29
CA ASN A 287 1.73 -4.17 2.05
C ASN A 287 1.84 -3.68 3.50
N ASN A 288 2.64 -4.35 4.34
CA ASN A 288 2.72 -4.04 5.76
C ASN A 288 4.12 -4.24 6.34
N THR A 289 4.32 -3.68 7.53
CA THR A 289 5.49 -3.92 8.37
C THR A 289 5.08 -4.66 9.64
N GLU A 290 5.84 -5.67 10.02
CA GLU A 290 5.67 -6.42 11.26
C GLU A 290 6.88 -6.18 12.16
N SER A 291 6.65 -5.61 13.34
CA SER A 291 7.71 -5.31 14.30
C SER A 291 7.90 -6.47 15.27
N ILE A 292 9.14 -6.94 15.42
CA ILE A 292 9.54 -7.97 16.36
C ILE A 292 10.19 -7.27 17.54
N TYR A 293 9.64 -7.48 18.74
CA TYR A 293 10.14 -6.92 19.99
C TYR A 293 10.74 -8.02 20.87
N TYR A 294 11.71 -7.66 21.71
CA TYR A 294 12.37 -8.61 22.63
C TYR A 294 11.42 -9.08 23.74
N ASP A 295 10.73 -8.15 24.39
CA ASP A 295 9.84 -8.39 25.53
C ASP A 295 8.35 -8.23 25.14
N ASP A 296 7.84 -9.08 24.25
CA ASP A 296 6.41 -9.09 23.91
C ASP A 296 5.63 -10.05 24.83
N ASP A 297 5.38 -9.61 26.07
CA ASP A 297 4.54 -10.35 27.03
C ASP A 297 3.04 -10.04 26.90
N GLY A 298 2.66 -9.22 25.90
CA GLY A 298 1.30 -8.75 25.65
C GLY A 298 0.71 -7.85 26.74
N LYS A 299 1.50 -7.48 27.76
CA LYS A 299 1.04 -6.73 28.94
C LYS A 299 1.79 -5.43 29.18
N LYS A 300 3.00 -5.29 28.63
CA LYS A 300 3.83 -4.08 28.75
C LYS A 300 3.83 -3.25 27.46
N LYS A 301 4.19 -1.98 27.63
CA LYS A 301 4.50 -1.10 26.50
C LYS A 301 5.70 -1.69 25.77
N GLN A 302 5.52 -2.01 24.48
CA GLN A 302 6.59 -2.53 23.63
C GLN A 302 7.66 -1.44 23.46
N MET A 303 8.86 -1.65 23.99
CA MET A 303 9.95 -0.67 23.97
C MET A 303 11.21 -1.15 23.25
N ASP A 304 11.42 -2.47 23.17
CA ASP A 304 12.67 -3.05 22.68
C ASP A 304 12.50 -3.65 21.27
N LEU A 305 12.40 -2.77 20.26
CA LEU A 305 12.31 -3.16 18.86
C LEU A 305 13.61 -3.86 18.42
N GLN A 306 13.51 -5.09 17.94
CA GLN A 306 14.65 -5.86 17.44
C GLN A 306 14.74 -5.83 15.91
N MET A 307 13.62 -6.02 15.23
CA MET A 307 13.58 -6.13 13.78
C MET A 307 12.23 -5.68 13.23
N VAL A 308 12.24 -5.05 12.05
CA VAL A 308 11.03 -4.80 11.27
C VAL A 308 11.07 -5.68 10.04
N VAL A 309 10.13 -6.62 9.95
CA VAL A 309 9.89 -7.41 8.75
C VAL A 309 9.02 -6.59 7.80
N LYS A 310 9.41 -6.54 6.54
CA LYS A 310 8.76 -5.73 5.50
C LYS A 310 8.11 -6.67 4.49
N ASN A 311 6.79 -6.86 4.61
CA ASN A 311 6.05 -7.79 3.75
C ASN A 311 5.43 -7.08 2.55
N THR A 312 5.42 -7.79 1.44
CA THR A 312 4.86 -7.35 0.16
C THR A 312 3.93 -8.43 -0.37
N THR A 313 2.86 -8.03 -1.04
CA THR A 313 1.99 -8.95 -1.77
C THR A 313 2.69 -9.34 -3.09
N PRO A 314 2.89 -10.63 -3.39
CA PRO A 314 3.57 -11.04 -4.62
C PRO A 314 2.83 -10.61 -5.90
N ALA A 315 3.57 -10.09 -6.89
CA ALA A 315 2.97 -9.55 -8.13
C ALA A 315 2.25 -10.59 -9.00
N TRP A 316 2.56 -11.88 -8.84
CA TRP A 316 1.85 -12.95 -9.56
C TRP A 316 0.37 -13.06 -9.15
N LEU A 317 -0.03 -12.54 -7.98
CA LEU A 317 -1.44 -12.46 -7.58
C LEU A 317 -2.21 -11.46 -8.45
N VAL A 318 -1.61 -10.32 -8.80
CA VAL A 318 -2.21 -9.36 -9.74
C VAL A 318 -2.40 -10.00 -11.11
N ARG A 319 -1.43 -10.79 -11.59
CA ARG A 319 -1.59 -11.55 -12.86
C ARG A 319 -2.77 -12.51 -12.82
N LYS A 320 -3.12 -13.11 -11.67
CA LYS A 320 -4.30 -13.97 -11.54
C LYS A 320 -5.64 -13.22 -11.62
N MET A 321 -5.64 -11.91 -11.34
CA MET A 321 -6.80 -11.04 -11.49
C MET A 321 -7.00 -10.57 -12.94
N VAL A 322 -6.03 -10.81 -13.83
CA VAL A 322 -6.09 -10.38 -15.23
C VAL A 322 -6.45 -11.55 -16.13
N THR A 323 -7.48 -11.37 -16.96
CA THR A 323 -7.86 -12.33 -17.99
C THR A 323 -7.39 -11.85 -19.37
N ALA A 324 -7.28 -12.78 -20.33
CA ALA A 324 -7.07 -12.41 -21.72
C ALA A 324 -8.23 -11.49 -22.18
N PRO A 325 -7.93 -10.40 -22.92
CA PRO A 325 -8.94 -9.47 -23.42
C PRO A 325 -9.82 -10.06 -24.52
#